data_AF-A0A3A4PGJ8-F1
#
_entry.id   AF-A0A3A4PGJ8-F1
#
_cell.length_a   1.000
_cell.length_b   1.000
_cell.length_c   1.000
_cell.angle_alpha   90.00
_cell.angle_beta   90.00
_cell.angle_gamma   90.00
#
_symmetry.space_group_name_H-M   'P 1'
#
loop_
_entity.id
_entity.type
_entity.pdbx_description
1 polymer ?
#
loop_
_entity_poly.entity_id
_entity_poly.type
_entity_poly.pdbx_seq_one_letter_code
_entity_poly.pdbx_strand_id
1 'polypeptide(L)' 'MDWEAVIMGGVAVIWGIILFFMRPQILEFSRPGGKGLRDRKVINALVIGAIFFLCSGGTAIIILKGV' A
#
# COMPACT_ATOMS: atom_id res chain seq x y z
N MET A 1 4.14 5.14 25.34
CA MET A 1 3.08 4.78 24.38
C MET A 1 2.54 6.03 23.72
N ASP A 2 3.05 6.35 22.53
CA ASP A 2 2.54 7.45 21.71
C ASP A 2 1.34 6.95 20.89
N TRP A 3 0.14 7.29 21.34
CA TRP A 3 -1.10 6.82 20.72
C TRP A 3 -1.28 7.35 19.29
N GLU A 4 -0.72 8.52 18.96
CA GLU A 4 -0.79 9.07 17.60
C GLU A 4 0.04 8.20 16.64
N ALA A 5 1.22 7.76 17.09
CA ALA A 5 2.06 6.85 16.32
C ALA A 5 1.39 5.48 16.10
N VAL A 6 0.71 4.94 17.14
CA VAL A 6 -0.04 3.67 17.02
C VAL A 6 -1.19 3.80 16.02
N ILE A 7 -1.94 4.90 16.07
CA ILE A 7 -3.06 5.15 15.15
C ILE A 7 -2.53 5.31 13.72
N MET A 8 -1.50 6.14 13.51
CA MET A 8 -0.93 6.34 12.17
C MET A 8 -0.34 5.06 11.59
N GLY A 9 0.40 4.30 12.39
CA GLY A 9 0.97 3.02 11.96
C GLY A 9 -0.12 1.99 11.67
N GLY A 10 -1.18 1.93 12.49
CA GLY A 10 -2.33 1.07 12.26
C GLY A 10 -3.08 1.41 10.97
N VAL A 11 -3.32 2.70 10.73
CA VAL A 11 -3.92 3.21 9.48
C VAL A 11 -3.07 2.82 8.27
N ALA A 12 -1.75 2.96 8.34
CA ALA A 12 -0.85 2.58 7.26
C ALA A 12 -0.92 1.07 6.94
N VAL A 13 -0.95 0.21 7.96
CA VAL A 13 -1.11 -1.25 7.77
C VAL A 13 -2.47 -1.58 7.14
N ILE A 14 -3.56 -0.99 7.65
CA ILE A 14 -4.91 -1.19 7.10
C ILE A 14 -4.96 -0.77 5.62
N TRP A 15 -4.38 0.36 5.27
CA TRP A 15 -4.29 0.81 3.89
C TRP A 15 -3.49 -0.13 3.00
N GLY A 16 -2.38 -0.68 3.50
CA GLY A 16 -1.62 -1.71 2.78
C GLY A 16 -2.46 -2.96 2.46
N ILE A 17 -3.28 -3.40 3.41
CA ILE A 17 -4.21 -4.53 3.22
C ILE A 17 -5.30 -4.18 2.19
N ILE A 18 -5.92 -3.01 2.30
CA ILE A 18 -6.93 -2.55 1.34
C ILE A 18 -6.35 -2.51 -0.07
N LEU A 19 -5.15 -1.96 -0.24
CA LEU A 19 -4.44 -1.91 -1.53
C LEU A 19 -4.16 -3.30 -2.10
N PHE A 20 -3.86 -4.28 -1.25
CA PHE A 20 -3.69 -5.67 -1.67
C PHE A 20 -4.99 -6.26 -2.24
N PHE A 21 -6.14 -6.02 -1.61
CA PHE A 21 -7.44 -6.48 -2.11
C PHE A 21 -7.91 -5.70 -3.35
N MET A 22 -7.57 -4.42 -3.47
CA MET A 22 -7.91 -3.58 -4.63
C MET A 22 -6.97 -3.81 -5.83
N ARG A 23 -5.84 -4.53 -5.65
CA ARG A 23 -4.88 -4.85 -6.72
C ARG A 23 -5.53 -5.35 -8.03
N PRO A 24 -6.51 -6.26 -8.04
CA PRO A 24 -7.13 -6.73 -9.27
C PRO A 24 -7.83 -5.60 -10.04
N GLN A 25 -8.53 -4.72 -9.32
CA GLN A 25 -9.24 -3.56 -9.87
C GLN A 25 -8.24 -2.53 -10.41
N ILE A 26 -7.15 -2.27 -9.69
CA ILE A 26 -6.06 -1.36 -10.12
C ILE A 26 -5.42 -1.86 -11.42
N LEU A 27 -5.19 -3.16 -11.54
CA LEU A 27 -4.66 -3.78 -12.76
C LEU A 27 -5.70 -3.84 -13.89
N GLU A 28 -6.98 -3.79 -13.57
CA GLU A 28 -8.07 -3.68 -14.54
C GLU A 28 -8.16 -2.29 -15.16
N PHE A 29 -7.95 -1.22 -14.38
CA PHE A 29 -7.86 0.17 -14.87
C PHE A 29 -6.69 0.39 -15.86
N SER A 30 -5.71 -0.50 -15.87
CA SER A 30 -4.59 -0.47 -16.82
C SER A 30 -4.85 -1.15 -18.18
N ARG A 31 -6.11 -1.54 -18.46
CA ARG A 31 -6.47 -2.21 -19.72
C ARG A 31 -6.27 -1.32 -20.96
N PRO A 32 -6.04 -1.94 -22.13
CA PRO A 32 -5.69 -1.24 -23.37
C PRO A 32 -6.92 -0.46 -23.88
N GLY A 33 -6.92 0.84 -23.61
CA GLY A 33 -7.99 1.79 -23.92
C GLY A 33 -7.65 3.21 -23.42
N GLY A 34 -6.82 3.32 -22.38
CA GLY A 34 -6.20 4.59 -21.96
C GLY A 34 -4.74 4.69 -22.40
N LYS A 35 -4.34 5.81 -22.99
CA LYS A 35 -2.95 6.13 -23.40
C LYS A 35 -1.94 6.30 -22.23
N GLY A 36 -2.11 5.61 -21.10
CA GLY A 36 -1.50 6.02 -19.83
C GLY A 36 -0.27 5.22 -19.36
N LEU A 37 -0.33 3.89 -19.33
CA LEU A 37 0.73 3.10 -18.69
C LEU A 37 0.95 1.81 -19.48
N ARG A 38 2.00 1.82 -20.29
CA ARG A 38 2.32 0.82 -21.33
C ARG A 38 2.58 -0.60 -20.79
N ASP A 39 2.80 -0.76 -19.48
CA ASP A 39 3.16 -2.05 -18.88
C ASP A 39 2.41 -2.36 -17.57
N ARG A 40 1.47 -3.31 -17.66
CA ARG A 40 0.84 -3.97 -16.49
C ARG A 40 1.85 -4.46 -15.45
N LYS A 41 3.05 -4.85 -15.89
CA LYS A 41 4.14 -5.29 -15.01
C LYS A 41 4.63 -4.16 -14.10
N VAL A 42 4.76 -2.94 -14.62
CA VAL A 42 5.25 -1.78 -13.85
C VAL A 42 4.22 -1.37 -12.80
N ILE A 43 2.94 -1.29 -13.18
CA ILE A 43 1.86 -1.00 -12.21
C ILE A 43 1.80 -2.07 -11.13
N ASN A 44 1.90 -3.34 -11.53
CA ASN A 44 1.91 -4.43 -10.57
C ASN A 44 3.07 -4.32 -9.59
N ALA A 45 4.28 -4.03 -10.07
CA ALA A 45 5.46 -3.83 -9.22
C ALA A 45 5.27 -2.63 -8.29
N LEU A 46 4.68 -1.53 -8.78
CA LEU A 46 4.42 -0.33 -7.98
C LEU A 46 3.38 -0.59 -6.88
N VAL A 47 2.30 -1.31 -7.19
CA VAL A 47 1.27 -1.70 -6.21
C VAL A 47 1.87 -2.62 -5.14
N ILE A 48 2.66 -3.62 -5.54
CA ILE A 48 3.33 -4.52 -4.60
C ILE A 48 4.32 -3.74 -3.71
N GLY A 49 5.09 -2.82 -4.29
CA GLY A 49 6.01 -1.95 -3.56
C GLY A 49 5.28 -1.07 -2.53
N ALA A 50 4.15 -0.47 -2.92
CA ALA A 50 3.33 0.34 -2.03
C ALA A 50 2.77 -0.48 -0.86
N ILE A 51 2.29 -1.71 -1.12
CA ILE A 51 1.80 -2.63 -0.06
C ILE A 51 2.92 -2.94 0.93
N PHE A 52 4.09 -3.33 0.43
CA PHE A 52 5.24 -3.63 1.29
C PHE A 52 5.64 -2.41 2.14
N PHE A 53 5.70 -1.24 1.54
CA PHE A 53 6.07 -0.01 2.23
C PHE A 53 5.05 0.37 3.32
N LEU A 54 3.76 0.29 3.02
CA LEU A 54 2.69 0.61 3.97
C LEU A 54 2.63 -0.36 5.14
N CYS A 55 2.72 -1.67 4.88
CA CYS A 55 2.68 -2.68 5.94
C CYS A 55 3.95 -2.65 6.81
N SER A 56 5.14 -2.61 6.19
CA SER A 56 6.40 -2.58 6.94
C SER A 56 6.63 -1.25 7.65
N GLY A 57 6.34 -0.13 6.99
CA GLY A 57 6.44 1.21 7.55
C GLY A 57 5.45 1.44 8.69
N GLY A 58 4.18 1.04 8.51
CA GLY A 58 3.17 1.13 9.57
C GLY A 58 3.53 0.29 10.79
N THR A 59 3.99 -0.94 10.58
CA THR A 59 4.46 -1.81 11.67
C THR A 59 5.69 -1.23 12.38
N ALA A 60 6.66 -0.70 11.62
CA ALA A 60 7.85 -0.06 12.19
C ALA A 60 7.50 1.17 13.03
N ILE A 61 6.55 2.00 12.61
CA ILE A 61 6.07 3.15 13.40
C ILE A 61 5.46 2.68 14.72
N ILE A 62 4.62 1.64 14.69
CA ILE A 62 4.01 1.06 15.90
C ILE A 62 5.10 0.55 16.85
N ILE A 63 6.08 -0.20 16.35
CA ILE A 63 7.12 -0.80 17.19
C ILE A 63 8.10 0.24 17.76
N LEU A 64 8.52 1.22 16.95
CA LEU A 64 9.58 2.16 17.33
C LEU A 64 9.09 3.35 18.16
N LYS A 65 7.82 3.74 18.00
CA LYS A 65 7.24 4.91 18.69
C LYS A 65 5.98 4.59 19.47
N GLY A 66 5.24 3.58 19.04
CA GLY A 66 3.98 3.19 19.66
C GLY A 66 4.16 2.40 20.94
N VAL A 67 5.10 1.43 20.99
CA VAL A 67 5.39 0.59 22.17
C VAL A 67 6.22 1.36 23.19
#